data_AF-A0A9E6D551-F1
#
_entry.id   AF-A0A9E6D551-F1
#
_cell.length_a   1.000
_cell.length_b   1.000
_cell.length_c   1.000
_cell.angle_alpha   90.00
_cell.angle_beta   90.00
_cell.angle_gamma   90.00
#
_symmetry.space_group_name_H-M   'P 1'
#
loop_
_entity.id
_entity.type
_entity.pdbx_description
1 polymer ?
#
loop_
_entity_poly.entity_id
_entity_poly.type
_entity_poly.pdbx_seq_one_letter_code
_entity_poly.pdbx_strand_id
1 'polypeptide(L)' 'MSRAKDIAKKNSLRLRRKRRVRGNISGSAVLPRLTIFKSNKYLSAQAVDDVNGVT' A
#
# COMPACT_ATOMS: atom_id res chain seq x y z
N MET A 1 2.37 -18.36 -20.00
CA MET A 1 1.46 -17.46 -19.25
C MET A 1 1.73 -16.05 -19.71
N SER A 2 0.70 -15.27 -20.09
CA SER A 2 0.93 -13.92 -20.60
C SER A 2 1.48 -13.03 -19.48
N ARG A 3 2.51 -12.24 -19.80
CA ARG A 3 3.20 -11.35 -18.84
C ARG A 3 2.24 -10.40 -18.11
N ALA A 4 1.16 -10.00 -18.78
CA ALA A 4 0.09 -9.20 -18.18
C ALA A 4 -0.63 -9.93 -17.02
N LYS A 5 -0.88 -11.24 -17.17
CA LYS A 5 -1.56 -12.05 -16.15
C LYS A 5 -0.72 -12.18 -14.88
N ASP A 6 0.60 -12.32 -15.02
CA ASP A 6 1.52 -12.42 -13.88
C ASP A 6 1.66 -11.08 -13.13
N ILE A 7 1.69 -9.97 -13.84
CA ILE A 7 1.69 -8.62 -13.25
C ILE A 7 0.40 -8.38 -12.46
N ALA A 8 -0.75 -8.74 -13.04
CA ALA A 8 -2.05 -8.62 -12.38
C ALA A 8 -2.09 -9.46 -11.08
N LYS A 9 -1.58 -10.70 -11.12
CA LYS A 9 -1.46 -11.57 -9.94
C LYS A 9 -0.54 -10.98 -8.87
N LYS A 10 0.60 -10.39 -9.27
CA LYS A 10 1.52 -9.74 -8.32
C LYS A 10 0.86 -8.54 -7.63
N ASN A 11 0.11 -7.74 -8.38
CA ASN A 11 -0.63 -6.59 -7.87
C ASN A 11 -1.74 -7.01 -6.89
N SER A 12 -2.51 -8.05 -7.21
CA SER A 12 -3.58 -8.54 -6.33
C SER A 12 -3.02 -9.08 -5.00
N LEU A 13 -1.92 -9.85 -5.05
CA LEU A 13 -1.23 -10.35 -3.85
C LEU A 13 -0.65 -9.21 -2.99
N ARG A 14 -0.15 -8.14 -3.62
CA ARG A 14 0.30 -6.95 -2.90
C ARG A 14 -0.87 -6.24 -2.21
N LEU A 15 -1.99 -6.08 -2.90
CA LEU A 15 -3.18 -5.43 -2.36
C LEU A 15 -3.76 -6.22 -1.18
N ARG A 16 -3.78 -7.56 -1.26
CA ARG A 16 -4.19 -8.46 -0.16
C ARG A 16 -3.33 -8.26 1.08
N ARG A 17 -2.00 -8.18 0.92
CA ARG A 17 -1.07 -7.92 2.02
C ARG A 17 -1.28 -6.53 2.63
N LYS A 18 -1.43 -5.48 1.81
CA LYS A 18 -1.74 -4.12 2.31
C LYS A 18 -3.03 -4.10 3.14
N ARG A 19 -4.09 -4.79 2.68
CA ARG A 19 -5.35 -4.90 3.44
C ARG A 19 -5.17 -5.62 4.78
N ARG A 20 -4.43 -6.73 4.81
CA ARG A 20 -4.13 -7.44 6.07
C ARG A 20 -3.39 -6.54 7.05
N VAL A 21 -2.35 -5.83 6.60
CA VAL A 21 -1.57 -4.93 7.46
C VAL A 21 -2.44 -3.79 7.99
N ARG A 22 -3.31 -3.21 7.15
CA ARG A 22 -4.28 -2.17 7.55
C ARG A 22 -5.31 -2.63 8.58
N GLY A 23 -5.53 -3.94 8.74
CA GLY A 23 -6.38 -4.46 9.81
C GLY A 23 -5.78 -4.31 11.21
N ASN A 24 -4.45 -4.23 11.30
CA ASN A 24 -3.73 -4.11 12.59
C ASN A 24 -3.07 -2.74 12.78
N ILE A 25 -2.77 -2.03 11.69
CA ILE A 25 -2.05 -0.74 11.71
C ILE A 25 -2.93 0.32 11.07
N SER A 26 -3.35 1.30 11.86
CA SER A 26 -4.02 2.54 11.44
C SER A 26 -3.13 3.74 11.74
N GLY A 27 -3.25 4.80 10.94
CA GLY A 27 -2.56 6.07 11.14
C GLY A 27 -3.49 7.13 11.73
N SER A 28 -2.94 8.02 12.55
CA SER A 28 -3.61 9.23 13.05
C SER A 28 -2.79 10.48 12.72
N ALA A 29 -3.34 11.67 12.94
CA ALA A 29 -2.60 12.92 12.73
C ALA A 29 -1.27 13.02 13.50
N VAL A 30 -1.17 12.40 14.68
CA VAL A 30 0.06 12.39 15.50
C VAL A 30 1.06 11.35 15.01
N LEU A 31 0.56 10.20 14.55
CA LEU A 31 1.35 9.08 14.04
C LEU A 31 0.74 8.58 12.72
N PRO A 32 1.06 9.23 11.59
CA PRO A 32 0.48 8.88 10.30
C PRO A 32 1.01 7.53 9.82
N ARG A 33 0.17 6.78 9.12
CA ARG A 33 0.54 5.48 8.59
C ARG A 33 1.29 5.65 7.27
N LEU A 34 2.56 5.27 7.28
CA LEU A 34 3.38 5.28 6.07
C LEU A 34 2.98 4.13 5.13
N THR A 35 2.65 4.46 3.88
CA THR A 35 2.39 3.47 2.82
C THR A 35 3.46 3.57 1.75
N ILE A 36 4.14 2.44 1.50
CA ILE A 36 5.19 2.33 0.50
C ILE A 36 4.63 1.70 -0.78
N PHE A 37 5.06 2.20 -1.93
CA PHE A 37 4.87 1.59 -3.23
C PHE A 37 6.24 1.48 -3.94
N LYS A 38 6.64 0.24 -4.23
CA LYS A 38 7.86 -0.05 -4.99
C LYS A 38 7.50 -0.40 -6.43
N SER A 39 8.05 0.36 -7.36
CA SER A 39 8.10 0.02 -8.78
C SER A 39 9.48 -0.56 -9.14
N ASN A 40 9.70 -0.90 -10.41
CA ASN A 40 11.03 -1.35 -10.84
C ASN A 40 12.06 -0.20 -10.89
N LYS A 41 11.59 1.06 -10.99
CA LYS A 41 12.45 2.23 -11.22
C LYS A 41 12.58 3.11 -9.97
N TYR A 42 11.50 3.26 -9.22
CA TYR A 42 11.43 4.14 -8.06
C TYR A 42 10.68 3.52 -6.88
N LEU A 43 10.97 4.05 -5.71
CA LEU A 43 10.25 3.81 -4.46
C LEU A 43 9.53 5.10 -4.08
N SER A 44 8.22 5.01 -3.84
CA SER A 44 7.44 6.13 -3.30
C SER A 44 6.85 5.77 -1.94
N ALA A 45 6.72 6.78 -1.09
CA ALA A 45 6.12 6.70 0.23
C ALA A 45 5.10 7.83 0.41
N GLN A 46 4.02 7.55 1.15
CA GLN A 46 2.96 8.50 1.49
C GLN A 46 2.65 8.35 2.97
N ALA A 47 2.41 9.45 3.69
CA ALA A 47 2.09 9.46 5.11
C ALA A 47 0.60 9.75 5.29
N VAL A 48 -0.20 8.73 5.56
CA VAL A 48 -1.67 8.85 5.53
C VAL A 48 -2.24 8.96 6.94
N ASP A 49 -3.10 9.95 7.14
CA ASP A 49 -4.00 10.03 8.29
C ASP A 49 -5.30 9.29 7.97
N ASP A 50 -5.51 8.12 8.59
CA ASP A 50 -6.69 7.29 8.33
C ASP A 50 -7.95 7.83 9.05
N VAL A 51 -7.81 8.78 9.98
CA VAL A 51 -8.96 9.39 10.69
C VAL A 51 -9.63 10.43 9.80
N ASN A 52 -8.84 11.36 9.26
CA ASN A 52 -9.34 12.45 8.41
C ASN A 52 -9.34 12.08 6.92
N GLY A 53 -8.74 10.93 6.55
CA GLY A 53 -8.67 10.48 5.16
C GLY A 53 -7.72 11.32 4.28
N VAL A 54 -6.80 12.06 4.91
CA VAL A 54 -5.84 12.94 4.24
C VAL A 54 -4.52 12.19 4.05
N THR A 55 -3.85 12.42 2.93
CA THR A 55 -2.60 11.77 2.52
C THR A 55 -1.38 12.68 2.59
#